data_AF-A0A2A8BNK7-F1
#
_entry.id   AF-A0A2A8BNK7-F1
#
_cell.length_a   1.000
_cell.length_b   1.000
_cell.length_c   1.000
_cell.angle_alpha   90.00
_cell.angle_beta   90.00
_cell.angle_gamma   90.00
#
_symmetry.space_group_name_H-M   'P 1'
#
loop_
_entity.id
_entity.type
_entity.pdbx_description
1 polymer ?
#
loop_
_entity_poly.entity_id
_entity_poly.type
_entity_poly.pdbx_seq_one_letter_code
_entity_poly.pdbx_strand_id
1 'polypeptide(L)'
;MGGFSEDGQLIGIYVDSNKFYFLYNEKKYEVIPDEISCINERTDDGKRNFQVKITDKVVCDITYKPYISPCVLTFGDNEDEFDYFLYLSNLMLSKDSILSFIKGMNRLKNS
;
A
#
# COMPACT_ATOMS: atom_id res chain seq x y z
N MET A 1 0.86 8.05 -5.15
CA MET A 1 1.95 7.05 -5.06
C MET A 1 1.41 5.75 -5.63
N GLY A 2 2.07 5.14 -6.61
CA GLY A 2 1.54 3.96 -7.27
C GLY A 2 2.59 3.31 -8.17
N GLY A 3 2.32 2.08 -8.58
CA GLY A 3 3.17 1.31 -9.48
C GLY A 3 2.34 0.28 -10.24
N PHE A 4 3.00 -0.40 -11.18
CA PHE A 4 2.45 -1.56 -11.86
C PHE A 4 3.07 -2.82 -11.24
N SER A 5 2.24 -3.82 -10.99
CA SER A 5 2.72 -5.17 -10.70
C SER A 5 3.36 -5.81 -11.93
N GLU A 6 4.04 -6.96 -11.75
CA GLU A 6 4.69 -7.69 -12.86
C GLU A 6 3.70 -8.11 -13.97
N ASP A 7 2.44 -8.35 -13.61
CA ASP A 7 1.35 -8.67 -14.53
C ASP A 7 0.61 -7.42 -15.07
N GLY A 8 1.16 -6.22 -14.83
CA GLY A 8 0.67 -4.97 -15.39
C GLY A 8 -0.53 -4.36 -14.66
N GLN A 9 -0.89 -4.85 -13.47
CA GLN A 9 -1.98 -4.26 -12.69
C GLN A 9 -1.53 -2.97 -12.01
N LEU A 10 -2.26 -1.88 -12.25
CA LEU A 10 -2.04 -0.63 -11.53
C LEU A 10 -2.49 -0.79 -10.08
N ILE A 11 -1.59 -0.48 -9.14
CA ILE A 11 -1.88 -0.40 -7.71
C ILE A 11 -1.32 0.89 -7.13
N GLY A 12 -2.09 1.52 -6.25
CA GLY A 12 -1.60 2.68 -5.53
C GLY A 12 -2.67 3.47 -4.81
N ILE A 13 -2.26 4.63 -4.35
CA ILE A 13 -3.10 5.58 -3.64
C ILE A 13 -2.85 7.00 -4.15
N TYR A 14 -3.88 7.82 -4.15
CA TYR A 14 -3.74 9.23 -4.45
C TYR A 14 -4.75 10.06 -3.66
N VAL A 15 -4.46 11.35 -3.57
CA VAL A 15 -5.32 12.34 -2.93
C VAL A 15 -5.75 13.32 -4.00
N ASP A 16 -7.05 13.55 -4.10
CA ASP A 16 -7.59 14.62 -4.93
C ASP A 16 -8.74 15.31 -4.20
N SER A 17 -8.72 16.65 -4.20
CA SER A 17 -9.74 17.48 -3.57
C SER A 17 -10.08 17.06 -2.13
N ASN A 18 -9.05 16.85 -1.31
CA ASN A 18 -9.13 16.30 0.07
C ASN A 18 -9.69 14.87 0.22
N LYS A 19 -9.98 14.18 -0.88
CA LYS A 19 -10.45 12.80 -0.86
C LYS A 19 -9.30 11.84 -1.08
N PHE A 20 -9.33 10.72 -0.36
CA PHE A 20 -8.37 9.65 -0.49
C PHE A 20 -8.92 8.57 -1.42
N TYR A 21 -8.08 8.09 -2.32
CA TYR A 21 -8.46 7.09 -3.30
C TYR A 21 -7.47 5.93 -3.30
N PHE A 22 -8.02 4.73 -3.36
CA PHE A 22 -7.28 3.51 -3.63
C PHE A 22 -7.47 3.13 -5.10
N LEU A 23 -6.37 2.77 -5.77
CA LEU A 23 -6.32 2.32 -7.15
C LEU A 23 -5.96 0.84 -7.15
N TYR A 24 -6.78 0.05 -7.83
CA TYR A 24 -6.44 -1.34 -8.10
C TYR A 24 -7.07 -1.80 -9.41
N ASN A 25 -6.24 -2.31 -10.33
CA ASN A 25 -6.65 -2.85 -11.62
C ASN A 25 -7.55 -1.86 -12.39
N GLU A 26 -7.06 -0.62 -12.55
CA GLU A 26 -7.73 0.53 -13.20
C GLU A 26 -9.01 1.04 -12.50
N LYS A 27 -9.50 0.34 -11.48
CA LYS A 27 -10.62 0.79 -10.66
C LYS A 27 -10.15 1.81 -9.65
N LYS A 28 -10.98 2.83 -9.45
CA LYS A 28 -10.78 3.90 -8.47
C LYS A 28 -11.82 3.74 -7.38
N TYR A 29 -11.36 3.62 -6.15
CA TYR A 29 -12.21 3.55 -4.98
C TYR A 29 -12.02 4.85 -4.20
N GLU A 30 -13.06 5.65 -4.05
CA GLU A 30 -13.07 6.71 -3.04
C GLU A 30 -13.18 6.03 -1.67
N VAL A 31 -12.32 6.43 -0.74
CA VAL A 31 -12.16 5.74 0.54
C VAL A 31 -12.36 6.71 1.68
N ILE A 32 -13.29 6.37 2.56
CA ILE A 32 -13.40 7.01 3.88
C ILE A 32 -12.35 6.36 4.78
N PRO A 33 -11.45 7.12 5.44
CA PRO A 33 -10.37 6.55 6.25
C PRO A 33 -10.80 5.57 7.34
N ASP A 34 -12.03 5.68 7.85
CA ASP A 34 -12.60 4.76 8.85
C ASP A 34 -13.12 3.44 8.26
N GLU A 35 -13.30 3.38 6.94
CA GLU A 35 -13.94 2.25 6.24
C GLU A 35 -12.96 1.38 5.47
N ILE A 36 -11.66 1.70 5.53
CA ILE A 36 -10.59 0.92 4.90
C ILE A 36 -9.77 0.17 5.93
N SER A 37 -9.48 -1.08 5.61
CA SER A 37 -8.50 -1.90 6.32
C SER A 37 -7.50 -2.42 5.30
N CYS A 38 -6.21 -2.25 5.61
CA CYS A 38 -5.12 -2.82 4.84
C CYS A 38 -4.32 -3.75 5.73
N ILE A 39 -4.15 -4.99 5.31
CA ILE A 39 -3.33 -5.98 6.00
C ILE A 39 -2.23 -6.49 5.07
N ASN A 40 -1.08 -6.78 5.67
CA ASN A 40 0.04 -7.41 4.99
C ASN A 40 0.70 -8.42 5.93
N GLU A 41 0.32 -9.67 5.78
CA GLU A 41 0.69 -10.76 6.69
C GLU A 41 1.64 -11.74 6.01
N ARG A 42 2.60 -12.28 6.77
CA ARG A 42 3.45 -13.37 6.27
C ARG A 42 2.65 -14.67 6.23
N THR A 43 2.79 -15.41 5.15
CA THR A 43 2.23 -16.77 5.00
C THR A 43 3.29 -17.82 5.34
N ASP A 44 2.85 -19.05 5.62
CA ASP A 44 3.72 -20.15 6.06
C ASP A 44 4.82 -20.53 5.03
N ASP A 45 4.62 -20.20 3.76
CA ASP A 45 5.56 -20.44 2.66
C ASP A 45 6.57 -19.30 2.45
N GLY A 46 6.66 -18.35 3.38
CA GLY A 46 7.57 -17.20 3.31
C GLY A 46 7.15 -16.13 2.30
N LYS A 47 5.94 -16.23 1.74
CA LYS A 47 5.30 -15.15 0.99
C LYS A 47 4.59 -14.18 1.95
N ARG A 48 4.00 -13.15 1.36
CA ARG A 48 3.13 -12.19 2.04
C ARG A 48 1.79 -12.13 1.32
N ASN A 49 0.73 -11.93 2.09
CA ASN A 49 -0.59 -11.63 1.57
C ASN A 49 -0.96 -10.18 1.85
N PHE A 50 -1.04 -9.37 0.80
CA PHE A 50 -1.49 -7.99 0.85
C PHE A 50 -2.98 -7.94 0.51
N GLN A 51 -3.80 -7.51 1.47
CA GLN A 51 -5.25 -7.43 1.28
C GLN A 51 -5.77 -6.05 1.69
N VAL A 52 -6.67 -5.52 0.86
CA VAL A 52 -7.39 -4.27 1.13
C VAL A 52 -8.89 -4.56 1.17
N LYS A 53 -9.53 -4.13 2.26
CA LYS A 53 -10.97 -4.13 2.43
C LYS A 53 -11.50 -2.71 2.49
N ILE A 54 -12.60 -2.45 1.80
CA ILE A 54 -13.34 -1.18 1.88
C ILE A 54 -14.79 -1.56 2.18
N THR A 55 -15.37 -0.99 3.24
CA THR A 55 -16.74 -1.33 3.72
C THR A 55 -16.94 -2.86 3.81
N ASP A 56 -15.98 -3.54 4.43
CA ASP A 56 -15.90 -5.00 4.62
C ASP A 56 -15.82 -5.85 3.33
N LYS A 57 -15.78 -5.22 2.16
CA LYS A 57 -15.57 -5.91 0.89
C LYS A 57 -14.10 -5.98 0.55
N VAL A 58 -13.58 -7.18 0.29
CA VAL A 58 -12.24 -7.38 -0.26
C VAL A 58 -12.20 -6.80 -1.67
N VAL A 59 -11.35 -5.78 -1.86
CA VAL A 59 -11.17 -5.11 -3.16
C VAL A 59 -9.82 -5.42 -3.81
N CYS A 60 -8.84 -5.87 -3.01
CA CYS A 60 -7.51 -6.28 -3.44
C CYS A 60 -7.06 -7.45 -2.56
N ASP A 61 -6.50 -8.49 -3.17
CA ASP A 61 -5.96 -9.68 -2.51
C ASP A 61 -4.80 -10.20 -3.36
N ILE A 62 -3.57 -9.95 -2.91
CA ILE A 62 -2.34 -10.23 -3.66
C ILE A 62 -1.40 -11.02 -2.75
N THR A 63 -1.15 -12.26 -3.14
CA THR A 63 -0.07 -13.05 -2.57
C THR A 63 1.20 -12.86 -3.39
N TYR A 64 2.28 -12.41 -2.75
CA TYR A 64 3.55 -12.12 -3.42
C TYR A 64 4.74 -12.61 -2.58
N LYS A 65 5.84 -12.92 -3.25
CA LYS A 65 7.12 -13.14 -2.58
C LYS A 65 7.81 -11.78 -2.44
N PRO A 66 8.11 -11.29 -1.23
CA PRO A 66 8.85 -10.03 -1.08
C PRO A 66 10.20 -10.14 -1.79
N TYR A 67 10.58 -9.08 -2.50
CA TYR A 67 11.88 -9.02 -3.16
C TYR A 67 12.96 -8.79 -2.10
N ILE A 68 13.90 -9.73 -2.01
CA ILE A 68 15.07 -9.64 -1.16
C ILE A 68 16.25 -9.38 -2.08
N SER A 69 16.85 -8.18 -1.99
CA SER A 69 18.03 -7.85 -2.78
C SER A 69 19.18 -8.79 -2.41
N PRO A 70 19.86 -9.45 -3.37
CA PRO A 70 21.00 -10.32 -3.07
C PRO A 70 22.14 -9.58 -2.34
N CYS A 71 22.26 -8.26 -2.52
CA CYS A 71 23.25 -7.44 -1.83
C CYS A 71 23.00 -7.34 -0.31
N VAL A 72 21.75 -7.44 0.13
CA VAL A 72 21.34 -7.42 1.55
C VAL A 72 21.72 -8.74 2.24
N LEU A 73 21.85 -9.84 1.49
CA LEU A 73 22.29 -11.13 2.05
C LEU A 73 23.81 -11.19 2.28
N THR A 74 24.60 -10.39 1.56
CA THR A 74 26.08 -10.40 1.62
C THR A 74 26.66 -9.46 2.69
N PHE A 75 25.95 -8.41 3.06
CA PHE A 75 26.34 -7.47 4.11
C PHE A 75 25.16 -7.44 5.07
N GLY A 76 25.30 -8.01 6.27
CA GLY A 76 24.21 -8.30 7.20
C GLY A 76 23.50 -7.09 7.81
N ASP A 77 23.22 -6.08 7.01
CA ASP A 77 22.42 -4.91 7.36
C ASP A 77 20.95 -5.24 7.10
N ASN A 78 20.18 -5.32 8.18
CA ASN A 78 18.73 -5.56 8.20
C ASN A 78 17.90 -4.37 7.67
N GLU A 79 18.50 -3.43 6.94
CA GLU A 79 17.84 -2.19 6.54
C GLU A 79 17.73 -2.14 5.00
N ASP A 80 16.48 -2.11 4.55
CA ASP A 80 16.03 -1.79 3.18
C ASP A 80 15.85 -2.97 2.21
N GLU A 81 15.17 -4.03 2.66
CA GLU A 81 14.21 -4.70 1.77
C GLU A 81 13.08 -3.70 1.44
N PHE A 82 13.13 -3.05 0.28
CA PHE A 82 12.02 -2.19 -0.16
C PHE A 82 10.83 -3.07 -0.59
N ASP A 83 9.97 -3.38 0.38
CA ASP A 83 8.68 -4.02 0.14
C ASP A 83 7.59 -2.94 -0.03
N TYR A 84 7.24 -2.66 -1.29
CA TYR A 84 6.23 -1.66 -1.65
C TYR A 84 4.88 -1.91 -0.97
N PHE A 85 4.43 -3.17 -0.91
CA PHE A 85 3.15 -3.51 -0.30
C PHE A 85 3.19 -3.39 1.21
N LEU A 86 4.32 -3.65 1.85
CA LEU A 86 4.52 -3.41 3.28
C LEU A 86 4.50 -1.91 3.60
N TYR A 87 5.18 -1.11 2.79
CA TYR A 87 5.14 0.34 2.92
C TYR A 87 3.70 0.87 2.77
N LEU A 88 2.99 0.40 1.74
CA LEU A 88 1.61 0.81 1.47
C LEU A 88 0.67 0.42 2.61
N SER A 89 0.81 -0.78 3.17
CA SER A 89 0.01 -1.20 4.34
C SER A 89 0.32 -0.40 5.59
N ASN A 90 1.59 -0.04 5.83
CA ASN A 90 1.97 0.79 6.97
C ASN A 90 1.42 2.22 6.87
N LEU A 91 1.37 2.77 5.67
CA LEU A 91 0.75 4.08 5.44
C LEU A 91 -0.76 4.03 5.71
N MET A 92 -1.43 2.95 5.32
CA MET A 92 -2.87 2.75 5.52
C MET A 92 -3.20 2.03 6.84
N LEU A 93 -2.25 1.98 7.79
CA LEU A 93 -2.39 1.23 9.05
C LEU A 93 -3.50 1.75 9.95
N SER A 94 -3.75 3.07 9.91
CA SER A 94 -4.76 3.70 10.73
C SER A 94 -5.38 4.91 10.04
N LYS A 95 -6.58 5.26 10.50
CA LYS A 95 -7.27 6.52 10.13
C LYS A 95 -6.34 7.73 10.23
N ASP A 96 -5.63 7.86 11.35
CA ASP A 96 -4.75 9.01 11.61
C ASP A 96 -3.57 9.08 10.65
N SER A 97 -3.01 7.92 10.27
CA SER A 97 -1.97 7.84 9.25
C SER A 97 -2.48 8.30 7.89
N ILE A 98 -3.66 7.84 7.48
CA ILE A 98 -4.31 8.25 6.22
C ILE A 98 -4.65 9.75 6.22
N LEU A 99 -5.20 10.27 7.32
CA LEU A 99 -5.50 11.70 7.47
C LEU A 99 -4.22 12.56 7.41
N SER A 100 -3.14 12.09 8.03
CA SER A 100 -1.84 12.75 7.96
C SER A 100 -1.28 12.77 6.54
N PHE A 101 -1.43 11.66 5.81
CA PHE A 101 -1.07 11.57 4.39
C PHE A 101 -1.88 12.53 3.52
N ILE A 102 -3.21 12.57 3.66
CA ILE A 102 -4.09 13.51 2.96
C ILE A 102 -3.63 14.96 3.21
N LYS A 103 -3.40 15.32 4.47
CA LYS A 103 -2.92 16.65 4.86
C LYS A 103 -1.57 16.99 4.23
N GLY A 104 -0.63 16.04 4.21
CA GLY A 104 0.67 16.19 3.57
C GLY A 104 0.55 16.45 2.06
N MET A 105 -0.22 15.63 1.36
CA MET A 105 -0.42 15.75 -0.08
C MET A 105 -1.09 17.07 -0.48
N ASN A 106 -2.07 17.54 0.29
CA ASN A 106 -2.73 18.81 0.02
C ASN A 106 -1.81 20.02 0.24
N ARG A 107 -0.88 19.95 1.20
CA ARG A 107 0.13 21.00 1.39
C ARG A 107 1.06 21.10 0.18
N LEU A 108 1.49 19.96 -0.36
CA LEU A 108 2.34 19.89 -1.55
C LEU A 108 1.64 20.44 -2.80
N LYS A 109 0.33 20.23 -2.95
CA LYS A 109 -0.44 20.75 -4.10
C LYS A 109 -0.58 22.29 -4.07
N ASN A 110 -0.47 22.90 -2.89
CA ASN A 110 -0.58 24.34 -2.67
C ASN A 110 0.79 25.05 -2.53
N SER A 111 1.89 24.31 -2.74
CA SER A 111 3.27 24.84 -2.73
C SER A 111 3.75 25.00 -4.17
#